data_AF-A0A501W0Q7-F1
#
_entry.id   AF-A0A501W0Q7-F1
#
_cell.length_a   1.000
_cell.length_b   1.000
_cell.length_c   1.000
_cell.angle_alpha   90.00
_cell.angle_beta   90.00
_cell.angle_gamma   90.00
#
_symmetry.space_group_name_H-M   'P 1'
#
loop_
_entity.id
_entity.type
_entity.pdbx_description
1 polymer ?
#
loop_
_entity_poly.entity_id
_entity_poly.type
_entity_poly.pdbx_seq_one_letter_code
_entity_poly.pdbx_strand_id
1 'polypeptide(L)'
;MANRILTILASIFFVIVVVMIIVLIYLSSGGSNRTVALKDFHDSDANVVQISSSSSSEQASSSSEDKEESSSSSEHPTDPEGTTKVLAGEGEAAIAARAGISIAQLEALNPGHMATGSWFANPGDVIKIK
;
A
#
# COMPACT_ATOMS: atom_id res chain seq x y z
N MET A 1 8.52 13.30 49.70
CA MET A 1 8.54 14.22 48.54
C MET A 1 8.35 13.51 47.20
N ALA A 2 8.99 12.35 46.96
CA ALA A 2 8.83 11.57 45.73
C ALA A 2 7.37 11.24 45.37
N ASN A 3 6.54 10.81 46.33
CA ASN A 3 5.13 10.49 46.05
C ASN A 3 4.31 11.69 45.57
N ARG A 4 4.59 12.91 46.08
CA ARG A 4 3.91 14.13 45.59
C ARG A 4 4.32 14.44 44.16
N ILE A 5 5.61 14.30 43.85
CA ILE A 5 6.14 14.51 42.50
C ILE A 5 5.57 13.46 41.53
N LEU A 6 5.50 12.19 41.93
CA LEU A 6 4.89 11.14 41.12
C LEU A 6 3.41 11.40 40.84
N THR A 7 2.63 11.84 41.85
CA THR A 7 1.21 12.14 41.65
C THR A 7 1.00 13.35 40.73
N ILE A 8 1.83 14.40 40.87
CA ILE A 8 1.77 15.58 40.00
C ILE A 8 2.13 15.20 38.57
N LEU A 9 3.20 14.42 38.38
CA LEU A 9 3.64 13.99 37.06
C LEU A 9 2.64 13.04 36.39
N ALA A 10 2.07 12.10 37.15
CA ALA A 10 1.02 11.20 36.67
C ALA A 10 -0.25 11.96 36.29
N SER A 11 -0.62 12.98 37.07
CA SER A 11 -1.76 13.86 36.75
C SER A 11 -1.53 14.64 35.46
N ILE A 12 -0.34 15.21 35.26
CA ILE A 12 0.01 15.94 34.02
C ILE A 12 0.00 14.99 32.82
N PHE A 13 0.60 13.81 32.95
CA PHE A 13 0.61 12.79 31.89
C PHE A 13 -0.81 12.38 31.50
N PHE A 14 -1.68 12.14 32.49
CA PHE A 14 -3.07 11.78 32.24
C PHE A 14 -3.82 12.88 31.46
N VAL A 15 -3.62 14.15 31.83
CA VAL A 15 -4.22 15.28 31.09
C VAL A 15 -3.73 15.32 29.64
N ILE A 16 -2.42 15.14 29.40
CA ILE A 16 -1.86 15.11 28.04
C ILE A 16 -2.47 13.97 27.22
N VAL A 17 -2.58 12.77 27.80
CA VAL A 17 -3.17 11.60 27.13
C VAL A 17 -4.64 11.84 26.78
N VAL A 18 -5.43 12.41 27.69
CA VAL A 18 -6.83 12.73 27.43
C VAL A 18 -6.96 13.74 26.29
N VAL A 19 -6.14 14.80 26.28
CA VAL A 19 -6.12 15.78 25.18
C VAL A 19 -5.74 15.12 23.87
N MET A 20 -4.70 14.27 23.86
CA MET A 20 -4.31 13.51 22.66
C MET A 20 -5.45 12.62 22.17
N ILE A 21 -6.17 11.91 23.04
CA ILE A 21 -7.32 11.08 22.65
C ILE A 21 -8.44 11.93 22.03
N ILE A 22 -8.77 13.09 22.63
CA ILE A 22 -9.78 14.00 22.07
C ILE A 22 -9.35 14.50 20.69
N VAL A 23 -8.08 14.91 20.53
CA VAL A 23 -7.52 15.35 19.25
C VAL A 23 -7.52 14.22 18.23
N LEU A 24 -7.18 13.00 18.61
CA LEU A 24 -7.19 11.83 17.74
C LEU A 24 -8.61 11.49 17.29
N ILE A 25 -9.59 11.50 18.18
CA ILE A 25 -11.01 11.29 17.81
C ILE A 25 -11.47 12.41 16.89
N TYR A 26 -11.14 13.66 17.20
CA TYR A 26 -11.51 14.82 16.39
C TYR A 26 -10.89 14.76 14.98
N LEU A 27 -9.61 14.40 14.88
CA LEU A 27 -8.92 14.26 13.61
C LEU A 27 -9.38 13.02 12.83
N SER A 28 -9.68 11.92 13.54
CA SER A 28 -10.18 10.67 12.97
C SER A 28 -11.64 10.78 12.52
N SER A 29 -12.45 11.65 13.13
CA SER A 29 -13.87 11.85 12.80
C SER A 29 -14.16 13.10 11.96
N GLY A 30 -13.26 14.09 11.92
CA GLY A 30 -13.52 15.41 11.32
C GLY A 30 -12.33 16.09 10.64
N GLY A 31 -11.23 15.38 10.39
CA GLY A 31 -10.00 15.95 9.83
C GLY A 31 -9.92 16.03 8.31
N SER A 32 -10.80 16.79 7.64
CA SER A 32 -10.68 17.08 6.19
C SER A 32 -10.28 18.54 5.92
N ASN A 33 -9.03 18.90 6.23
CA ASN A 33 -8.39 20.11 5.72
C ASN A 33 -7.22 19.75 4.77
N ARG A 34 -7.44 18.80 3.84
CA ARG A 34 -6.41 18.33 2.88
C ARG A 34 -6.36 19.12 1.57
N THR A 35 -6.71 20.41 1.56
CA THR A 35 -7.00 21.16 0.32
C THR A 35 -6.09 22.36 0.03
N VAL A 36 -4.87 22.43 0.57
CA VAL A 36 -3.96 23.57 0.27
C VAL A 36 -2.64 23.15 -0.42
N ALA A 37 -2.26 21.88 -0.38
CA ALA A 37 -1.00 21.43 -1.01
C ALA A 37 -1.16 20.80 -2.42
N LEU A 38 -2.39 20.63 -2.93
CA LEU A 38 -2.65 20.03 -4.26
C LEU A 38 -3.28 20.97 -5.29
N LYS A 39 -3.57 22.23 -4.93
CA LYS A 39 -4.21 23.21 -5.83
C LYS A 39 -3.19 24.02 -6.66
N ASP A 40 -1.90 24.00 -6.30
CA ASP A 40 -0.86 24.84 -6.91
C ASP A 40 -0.28 24.31 -8.24
N PHE A 41 -0.59 23.06 -8.62
CA PHE A 41 -0.03 22.46 -9.85
C PHE A 41 -0.98 22.50 -11.06
N HIS A 42 -2.16 23.14 -10.96
CA HIS A 42 -3.17 23.10 -12.03
C HIS A 42 -3.56 24.45 -12.65
N ASP A 43 -2.99 25.57 -12.21
CA ASP A 43 -3.23 26.89 -12.81
C ASP A 43 -2.00 27.42 -13.59
N SER A 44 -1.38 26.55 -14.40
CA SER A 44 -0.40 26.97 -15.42
C SER A 44 -1.00 26.85 -16.81
N ASP A 45 -2.00 27.69 -17.09
CA ASP A 45 -2.52 27.95 -18.43
C ASP A 45 -1.56 28.89 -19.16
N ALA A 46 -0.45 28.33 -19.66
CA ALA A 46 0.44 28.99 -20.62
C ALA A 46 1.12 27.92 -21.50
N ASN A 47 0.40 27.51 -22.55
CA ASN A 47 0.91 27.02 -23.83
C ASN A 47 2.37 26.53 -23.86
N VAL A 48 2.61 25.24 -23.60
CA VAL A 48 3.79 24.54 -24.12
C VAL A 48 3.36 23.17 -24.64
N VAL A 49 3.41 23.06 -25.96
CA VAL A 49 3.28 21.82 -26.73
C VAL A 49 4.31 20.79 -26.25
N GLN A 50 3.91 19.51 -26.28
CA GLN A 50 4.74 18.31 -26.39
C GLN A 50 5.26 17.59 -25.13
N ILE A 51 4.86 16.31 -25.08
CA ILE A 51 5.54 15.11 -24.55
C ILE A 51 5.13 14.64 -23.14
N SER A 52 4.15 13.73 -23.17
CA SER A 52 4.16 12.38 -22.58
C SER A 52 4.38 12.14 -21.08
N SER A 53 3.80 11.00 -20.67
CA SER A 53 4.04 10.20 -19.46
C SER A 53 3.41 10.70 -18.16
N SER A 54 2.16 10.27 -17.98
CA SER A 54 1.78 9.21 -17.04
C SER A 54 2.54 9.07 -15.70
N SER A 55 1.72 8.83 -14.67
CA SER A 55 2.04 8.18 -13.40
C SER A 55 2.62 9.09 -12.31
N SER A 56 1.88 9.27 -11.21
CA SER A 56 2.04 8.33 -10.10
C SER A 56 0.97 8.56 -9.03
N SER A 57 0.21 7.50 -8.84
CA SER A 57 -0.63 7.20 -7.69
C SER A 57 0.21 6.84 -6.47
N GLU A 58 0.01 7.48 -5.33
CA GLU A 58 0.49 7.01 -4.01
C GLU A 58 -0.49 7.57 -2.95
N GLN A 59 -0.98 6.85 -1.94
CA GLN A 59 -0.71 5.50 -1.46
C GLN A 59 -1.77 5.18 -0.38
N ALA A 60 -2.15 3.89 -0.33
CA ALA A 60 -2.28 3.03 0.86
C ALA A 60 -2.72 3.66 2.21
N SER A 61 -3.55 3.00 3.02
CA SER A 61 -3.10 1.77 3.69
C SER A 61 -4.19 1.16 4.58
N SER A 62 -3.94 -0.12 4.89
CA SER A 62 -4.30 -0.83 6.13
C SER A 62 -5.71 -1.44 6.15
N SER A 63 -5.94 -2.64 6.65
CA SER A 63 -5.10 -3.50 7.47
C SER A 63 -5.71 -4.90 7.50
N SER A 64 -4.85 -5.89 7.74
CA SER A 64 -5.14 -7.07 8.57
C SER A 64 -5.96 -8.23 8.01
N GLU A 65 -5.31 -9.38 8.14
CA GLU A 65 -5.80 -10.69 8.57
C GLU A 65 -7.04 -11.34 7.93
N ASP A 66 -6.84 -12.64 7.69
CA ASP A 66 -7.84 -13.69 7.59
C ASP A 66 -8.72 -13.71 6.35
N LYS A 67 -8.29 -14.49 5.35
CA LYS A 67 -9.25 -15.43 4.76
C LYS A 67 -8.58 -16.67 4.18
N GLU A 68 -8.73 -17.75 4.93
CA GLU A 68 -8.80 -19.11 4.44
C GLU A 68 -9.60 -19.23 3.14
N GLU A 69 -9.08 -20.08 2.26
CA GLU A 69 -9.87 -20.98 1.42
C GLU A 69 -10.95 -20.32 0.53
N SER A 70 -10.56 -19.98 -0.69
CA SER A 70 -11.52 -20.02 -1.80
C SER A 70 -10.82 -20.40 -3.09
N SER A 71 -10.90 -21.70 -3.39
CA SER A 71 -10.85 -22.21 -4.76
C SER A 71 -11.86 -21.45 -5.62
N SER A 72 -11.39 -20.46 -6.37
CA SER A 72 -12.15 -19.91 -7.48
C SER A 72 -11.19 -19.67 -8.63
N SER A 73 -11.12 -20.68 -9.50
CA SER A 73 -10.50 -20.64 -10.81
C SER A 73 -11.13 -19.51 -11.62
N SER A 74 -10.56 -18.30 -11.57
CA SER A 74 -10.88 -17.23 -12.50
C SER A 74 -9.96 -17.35 -13.70
N GLU A 75 -10.56 -17.67 -14.84
CA GLU A 75 -9.93 -17.82 -16.14
C GLU A 75 -9.45 -16.46 -16.68
N HIS A 76 -8.39 -15.90 -16.10
CA HIS A 76 -7.60 -14.87 -16.76
C HIS A 76 -6.63 -15.58 -17.72
N PRO A 77 -6.36 -15.04 -18.93
CA PRO A 77 -5.43 -15.66 -19.87
C PRO A 77 -4.06 -15.81 -19.22
N THR A 78 -3.80 -17.04 -18.79
CA THR A 78 -2.49 -17.53 -18.39
C THR A 78 -2.04 -18.36 -19.57
N ASP A 79 -0.79 -18.19 -19.98
CA ASP A 79 -0.26 -18.95 -21.10
C ASP A 79 -0.33 -20.45 -20.75
N PRO A 80 -0.52 -21.35 -21.74
CA PRO A 80 -0.57 -22.80 -21.49
C PRO A 80 0.69 -23.34 -20.80
N GLU A 81 1.78 -22.55 -20.83
CA GLU A 81 3.04 -22.81 -20.12
C GLU A 81 3.00 -22.45 -18.63
N GLY A 82 1.86 -21.98 -18.10
CA GLY A 82 1.76 -21.58 -16.70
C GLY A 82 2.56 -20.32 -16.39
N THR A 83 2.56 -19.36 -17.31
CA THR A 83 3.19 -18.04 -17.10
C THR A 83 2.16 -16.92 -17.22
N THR A 84 2.43 -15.80 -16.57
CA THR A 84 1.61 -14.59 -16.63
C THR A 84 2.51 -13.37 -16.83
N LYS A 85 1.99 -12.34 -17.49
CA LYS A 85 2.68 -11.07 -17.67
C LYS A 85 2.31 -10.11 -16.56
N VAL A 86 3.30 -9.39 -16.05
CA VAL A 86 3.08 -8.34 -15.05
C VAL A 86 2.41 -7.13 -15.70
N LEU A 87 1.32 -6.65 -15.11
CA LEU A 87 0.64 -5.44 -15.55
C LEU A 87 1.26 -4.19 -14.90
N ALA A 88 1.00 -3.02 -15.49
CA ALA A 88 1.47 -1.76 -14.92
C ALA A 88 0.85 -1.50 -13.54
N GLY A 89 1.70 -1.23 -12.53
CA GLY A 89 1.26 -1.02 -11.16
C GLY A 89 0.89 -2.30 -10.40
N GLU A 90 1.22 -3.47 -10.95
CA GLU A 90 0.95 -4.75 -10.33
C GLU A 90 2.12 -5.23 -9.45
N GLY A 91 1.83 -5.64 -8.21
CA GLY A 91 2.80 -6.22 -7.28
C GLY A 91 2.66 -7.73 -7.11
N GLU A 92 3.58 -8.34 -6.36
CA GLU A 92 3.67 -9.80 -6.13
C GLU A 92 2.33 -10.45 -5.76
N ALA A 93 1.59 -9.82 -4.84
CA ALA A 93 0.35 -10.34 -4.29
C ALA A 93 -0.78 -10.31 -5.32
N ALA A 94 -0.81 -9.29 -6.17
CA ALA A 94 -1.82 -9.17 -7.23
C ALA A 94 -1.60 -10.22 -8.32
N ILE A 95 -0.33 -10.49 -8.66
CA ILE A 95 0.05 -11.51 -9.64
C ILE A 95 -0.30 -12.90 -9.11
N ALA A 96 0.07 -13.19 -7.86
CA ALA A 96 -0.22 -14.45 -7.19
C ALA A 96 -1.74 -14.67 -7.07
N ALA A 97 -2.49 -13.65 -6.64
CA ALA A 97 -3.94 -13.72 -6.53
C ALA A 97 -4.62 -13.97 -7.89
N ARG A 98 -4.16 -13.29 -8.95
CA ARG A 98 -4.67 -13.52 -10.31
C ARG A 98 -4.37 -14.92 -10.82
N ALA A 99 -3.18 -15.41 -10.51
CA ALA A 99 -2.76 -16.76 -10.86
C ALA A 99 -3.39 -17.84 -9.97
N GLY A 100 -4.06 -17.47 -8.87
CA GLY A 100 -4.62 -18.41 -7.90
C GLY A 100 -3.57 -19.20 -7.13
N ILE A 101 -2.37 -18.66 -6.97
CA ILE A 101 -1.29 -19.28 -6.19
C ILE A 101 -0.92 -18.43 -4.97
N SER A 102 -0.27 -19.03 -3.98
CA SER A 102 0.27 -18.24 -2.86
C SER A 102 1.48 -17.42 -3.28
N ILE A 103 1.73 -16.31 -2.58
CA ILE A 103 2.89 -15.44 -2.80
C ILE A 103 4.19 -16.23 -2.66
N ALA A 104 4.30 -17.08 -1.63
CA ALA A 104 5.47 -17.94 -1.43
C ALA A 104 5.69 -18.93 -2.58
N GLN A 105 4.63 -19.43 -3.22
CA GLN A 105 4.75 -20.28 -4.42
C GLN A 105 5.23 -19.48 -5.62
N LEU A 106 4.72 -18.25 -5.81
CA LEU A 106 5.19 -17.34 -6.86
C LEU A 106 6.69 -17.03 -6.69
N GLU A 107 7.12 -16.73 -5.47
CA GLU A 107 8.54 -16.49 -5.14
C GLU A 107 9.40 -17.72 -5.40
N ALA A 108 8.97 -18.91 -4.96
CA ALA A 108 9.69 -20.16 -5.14
C ALA A 108 9.88 -20.52 -6.62
N LEU A 109 8.90 -20.21 -7.47
CA LEU A 109 8.98 -20.41 -8.92
C LEU A 109 9.87 -19.35 -9.61
N ASN A 110 10.07 -18.19 -8.99
CA ASN A 110 10.75 -17.03 -9.57
C ASN A 110 11.81 -16.43 -8.64
N PRO A 111 12.85 -17.18 -8.25
CA PRO A 111 13.87 -16.72 -7.31
C PRO A 111 14.69 -15.53 -7.85
N GLY A 112 14.74 -15.34 -9.16
CA GLY A 112 15.44 -14.20 -9.79
C GLY A 112 14.83 -12.84 -9.48
N HIS A 113 13.56 -12.80 -9.07
CA HIS A 113 12.85 -11.57 -8.72
C HIS A 113 13.05 -11.14 -7.25
N MET A 114 13.78 -11.93 -6.44
CA MET A 114 14.01 -11.69 -5.01
C MET A 114 15.35 -10.97 -4.70
N ALA A 115 15.84 -10.13 -5.61
CA ALA A 115 17.24 -9.64 -5.57
C ALA A 115 17.59 -8.71 -4.38
N THR A 116 16.63 -7.97 -3.82
CA THR A 116 16.93 -6.91 -2.81
C THR A 116 16.22 -7.15 -1.46
N GLY A 117 15.83 -8.39 -1.17
CA GLY A 117 15.02 -8.71 0.02
C GLY A 117 13.55 -8.27 -0.11
N SER A 118 13.14 -7.87 -1.31
CA SER A 118 11.76 -7.67 -1.71
C SER A 118 11.58 -8.24 -3.09
N TRP A 119 10.42 -8.84 -3.36
CA TRP A 119 10.08 -9.32 -4.68
C TRP A 119 9.79 -8.13 -5.59
N PHE A 120 10.36 -8.13 -6.78
CA PHE A 120 10.13 -7.07 -7.75
C PHE A 120 10.04 -7.61 -9.17
N ALA A 121 9.04 -7.15 -9.92
CA ALA A 121 8.91 -7.40 -11.33
C ALA A 121 8.40 -6.14 -12.05
N ASN A 122 8.93 -5.89 -13.24
CA ASN A 122 8.53 -4.76 -14.06
C ASN A 122 7.29 -5.12 -14.89
N PRO A 123 6.45 -4.13 -15.23
CA PRO A 123 5.37 -4.34 -16.19
C PRO A 123 5.90 -4.92 -17.51
N GLY A 124 5.29 -6.02 -17.95
CA GLY A 124 5.72 -6.78 -19.13
C GLY A 124 6.62 -7.99 -18.83
N ASP A 125 7.14 -8.12 -17.61
CA ASP A 125 7.93 -9.29 -17.20
C ASP A 125 7.07 -10.55 -17.24
N VAL A 126 7.67 -11.67 -17.64
CA VAL A 126 7.02 -12.98 -17.71
C VAL A 126 7.34 -13.76 -16.45
N ILE A 127 6.31 -14.03 -15.66
CA ILE A 127 6.42 -14.66 -14.34
C ILE A 127 5.81 -16.06 -14.40
N LYS A 128 6.50 -17.04 -13.82
CA LYS A 128 6.01 -18.43 -13.71
C LYS A 128 5.02 -18.54 -12.58
N ILE A 129 3.90 -19.21 -12.84
CA ILE A 129 2.81 -19.39 -11.88
C ILE A 129 2.44 -20.87 -11.67
N LYS A 130 3.09 -21.78 -12.39
CA LYS A 130 2.89 -23.23 -12.25
C LYS A 130 4.14 -24.01 -12.58
#